data_AF-A0A2N7JQL7-F1
#
_entry.id   AF-A0A2N7JQL7-F1
#
_cell.length_a   1.000
_cell.length_b   1.000
_cell.length_c   1.000
_cell.angle_alpha   90.00
_cell.angle_beta   90.00
_cell.angle_gamma   90.00
#
_symmetry.space_group_name_H-M   'P 1'
#
loop_
_entity.id
_entity.type
_entity.pdbx_description
1 polymer ?
#
loop_
_entity_poly.entity_id
_entity_poly.type
_entity_poly.pdbx_seq_one_letter_code
_entity_poly.pdbx_strand_id
1 'polypeptide(L)'
;MSKKGFFDKLESTETNAALKEQQISEPKKAHPAVKPKHLNAMPTVFFNAHKKGKNGGHTSLDFSQYIYEAVREKLQRDGLL
;
A
#
# COMPACT_ATOMS: atom_id res chain seq x y z
N MET A 1 6.30 16.70 42.74
CA MET A 1 6.55 17.76 41.74
C MET A 1 5.79 17.42 40.46
N SER A 2 4.74 18.17 40.12
CA SER A 2 3.80 17.86 39.03
C SER A 2 4.40 18.20 37.66
N LYS A 3 4.52 17.21 36.76
CA LYS A 3 4.98 17.37 35.36
C LYS A 3 3.98 18.10 34.45
N LYS A 4 2.82 18.50 34.97
CA LYS A 4 1.71 19.06 34.15
C LYS A 4 2.01 20.46 33.57
N GLY A 5 2.86 21.26 34.21
CA GLY A 5 3.15 22.63 33.74
C GLY A 5 4.21 22.75 32.64
N PHE A 6 4.91 21.65 32.29
CA PHE A 6 5.95 21.70 31.26
C PHE A 6 5.36 21.57 29.84
N PHE A 7 4.37 20.70 29.66
CA PHE A 7 3.74 20.47 28.35
C PHE A 7 2.83 21.63 27.92
N ASP A 8 2.20 22.32 28.87
CA ASP A 8 1.34 23.49 28.64
C ASP A 8 2.10 24.67 27.99
N LYS A 9 3.41 24.77 28.26
CA LYS A 9 4.28 25.79 27.64
C LYS A 9 4.64 25.47 26.19
N LEU A 10 4.52 24.22 25.76
CA LEU A 10 4.89 23.79 24.41
C LEU A 10 3.78 24.07 23.40
N GLU A 11 2.50 24.02 23.82
CA GLU A 11 1.36 24.34 22.94
C GLU A 11 1.40 25.78 22.42
N SER A 12 1.95 26.72 23.21
CA SER A 12 2.10 28.12 22.79
C SER A 12 3.18 28.37 21.72
N THR A 13 4.08 27.40 21.47
CA THR A 13 5.23 27.57 20.58
C THR A 13 4.93 27.28 19.11
N GLU A 14 3.77 26.72 18.80
CA GLU A 14 3.36 26.32 17.45
C GLU A 14 2.94 27.50 16.55
N THR A 15 2.65 28.66 17.16
CA THR A 15 2.06 29.81 16.45
C THR A 15 3.07 30.70 15.70
N ASN A 16 4.38 30.60 16.02
CA ASN A 16 5.43 31.46 15.45
C ASN A 16 6.55 30.70 14.71
N ALA A 17 6.33 29.43 14.34
CA ALA A 17 7.29 28.67 13.55
C ALA A 17 7.26 29.12 12.08
N ALA A 18 8.43 29.45 11.52
CA ALA A 18 8.57 29.92 10.13
C ALA A 18 8.20 28.87 9.07
N LEU A 19 8.13 27.58 9.45
CA LEU A 19 7.64 26.49 8.62
C LEU A 19 6.35 25.95 9.23
N LYS A 20 5.21 26.44 8.72
CA LYS A 20 3.91 25.84 8.99
C LYS A 20 3.66 24.79 7.91
N GLU A 21 3.35 23.55 8.31
CA GLU A 21 2.95 22.50 7.38
C GLU A 21 1.72 22.98 6.61
N GLN A 22 1.91 23.38 5.35
CA GLN A 22 0.80 23.59 4.45
C GLN A 22 0.19 22.21 4.23
N GLN A 23 -1.05 22.02 4.71
CA GLN A 23 -1.89 20.93 4.27
C GLN A 23 -2.11 21.12 2.77
N ILE A 24 -1.18 20.60 1.97
CA ILE A 24 -1.40 20.37 0.55
C ILE A 24 -2.55 19.36 0.56
N SER A 25 -3.76 19.86 0.35
CA SER A 25 -4.89 19.02 0.04
C SER A 25 -4.50 18.31 -1.24
N GLU A 26 -4.02 17.07 -1.11
CA GLU A 26 -3.80 16.22 -2.26
C GLU A 26 -5.08 16.29 -3.10
N PRO A 27 -4.99 16.57 -4.42
CA PRO A 27 -6.17 16.51 -5.25
C PRO A 27 -6.75 15.12 -5.00
N LYS A 28 -8.00 15.05 -4.52
CA LYS A 28 -8.71 13.80 -4.27
C LYS A 28 -8.58 12.97 -5.54
N LYS A 29 -7.58 12.09 -5.58
CA LYS A 29 -7.43 11.12 -6.66
C LYS A 29 -8.75 10.39 -6.61
N ALA A 30 -9.54 10.51 -7.67
CA ALA A 30 -10.80 9.82 -7.79
C ALA A 30 -10.48 8.35 -7.52
N HIS A 31 -10.83 7.86 -6.32
CA HIS A 31 -10.60 6.46 -6.00
C HIS A 31 -11.37 5.70 -7.07
N PRO A 32 -10.70 4.86 -7.87
CA PRO A 32 -11.41 4.09 -8.87
C PRO A 32 -12.53 3.33 -8.14
N ALA A 33 -13.75 3.34 -8.68
CA ALA A 33 -14.90 2.66 -8.11
C ALA A 33 -14.76 1.13 -8.29
N VAL A 34 -13.70 0.56 -7.72
CA VAL A 34 -13.34 -0.84 -7.83
C VAL A 34 -13.75 -1.54 -6.55
N LYS A 35 -14.57 -2.58 -6.70
CA LYS A 35 -14.78 -3.56 -5.65
C LYS A 35 -13.72 -4.66 -5.79
N PRO A 36 -13.14 -5.15 -4.69
CA PRO A 36 -12.19 -6.25 -4.75
C PRO A 36 -12.86 -7.47 -5.40
N LYS A 37 -12.24 -8.00 -6.45
CA LYS A 37 -12.63 -9.27 -7.05
C LYS A 37 -12.23 -10.37 -6.08
N HIS A 38 -13.22 -11.12 -5.58
CA HIS A 38 -12.95 -12.34 -4.83
C HIS A 38 -12.65 -13.43 -5.85
N LEU A 39 -11.42 -13.93 -5.86
CA LEU A 39 -11.09 -15.12 -6.63
C LEU A 39 -11.84 -16.31 -6.01
N ASN A 40 -12.38 -17.18 -6.87
CA ASN A 40 -12.90 -18.47 -6.44
C ASN A 40 -11.79 -19.29 -5.76
N ALA A 41 -12.18 -20.30 -4.99
CA ALA A 41 -11.24 -21.16 -4.28
C ALA A 41 -10.12 -21.66 -5.23
N MET A 42 -8.88 -21.49 -4.79
CA MET A 42 -7.68 -21.85 -5.55
C MET A 42 -6.92 -22.97 -4.83
N PRO A 43 -6.22 -23.86 -5.55
CA PRO A 43 -5.36 -24.85 -4.93
C PRO A 43 -4.35 -24.22 -3.98
N THR A 44 -4.29 -24.74 -2.75
CA THR A 44 -3.39 -24.24 -1.69
C THR A 44 -1.92 -24.30 -2.08
N VAL A 45 -1.57 -25.25 -2.96
CA VAL A 45 -0.21 -25.40 -3.51
C VAL A 45 0.26 -24.11 -4.19
N PHE A 46 -0.61 -23.40 -4.91
CA PHE A 46 -0.23 -22.16 -5.62
C PHE A 46 0.03 -21.01 -4.65
N PHE A 47 -0.84 -20.85 -3.65
CA PHE A 47 -0.65 -19.85 -2.61
C PHE A 47 0.62 -20.10 -1.79
N ASN A 48 0.89 -21.35 -1.43
CA ASN A 48 2.09 -21.74 -0.70
C ASN A 48 3.36 -21.54 -1.53
N ALA A 49 3.33 -21.86 -2.82
CA ALA A 49 4.44 -21.63 -3.73
C ALA A 49 4.77 -20.14 -3.86
N HIS A 50 3.76 -19.28 -4.04
CA HIS A 50 3.96 -17.82 -4.04
C HIS A 50 4.54 -17.33 -2.73
N LYS A 51 4.01 -17.78 -1.58
CA LYS A 51 4.53 -17.40 -0.25
C LYS A 51 6.00 -17.77 -0.09
N LYS A 52 6.39 -18.99 -0.53
CA LYS A 52 7.79 -19.42 -0.53
C LYS A 52 8.64 -18.54 -1.45
N GLY A 53 8.15 -18.23 -2.65
CA GLY A 53 8.83 -17.35 -3.61
C GLY A 53 9.05 -15.94 -3.07
N LYS A 54 8.01 -15.34 -2.47
CA LYS A 54 8.06 -14.03 -1.85
C LYS A 54 9.07 -13.97 -0.70
N ASN A 55 9.04 -14.97 0.18
CA ASN A 55 10.01 -15.07 1.28
C ASN A 55 11.45 -15.32 0.79
N GLY A 56 11.60 -16.01 -0.34
CA GLY A 56 12.88 -16.22 -1.01
C GLY A 56 13.36 -15.03 -1.85
N GLY A 57 12.64 -13.90 -1.88
CA GLY A 57 13.02 -12.71 -2.63
C GLY A 57 12.76 -12.80 -4.15
N HIS A 58 12.04 -13.82 -4.63
CA HIS A 58 11.71 -13.96 -6.06
C HIS A 58 10.69 -12.92 -6.53
N THR A 59 9.90 -12.36 -5.62
CA THR A 59 8.95 -11.29 -5.93
C THR A 59 8.63 -10.50 -4.66
N SER A 60 8.39 -9.20 -4.80
CA SER A 60 7.84 -8.34 -3.74
C SER A 60 6.31 -8.23 -3.79
N LEU A 61 5.69 -8.67 -4.89
CA LEU A 61 4.26 -8.53 -5.16
C LEU A 61 3.41 -9.29 -4.15
N ASP A 62 2.23 -8.76 -3.83
CA ASP A 62 1.21 -9.57 -3.17
C ASP A 62 0.63 -10.63 -4.14
N PHE A 63 -0.13 -11.59 -3.62
CA PHE A 63 -0.60 -12.72 -4.43
C PHE A 63 -1.50 -12.25 -5.59
N SER A 64 -2.33 -11.25 -5.35
CA SER A 64 -3.25 -10.70 -6.35
C SER A 64 -2.50 -9.99 -7.48
N GLN A 65 -1.53 -9.13 -7.15
CA GLN A 65 -0.65 -8.47 -8.12
C GLN A 65 0.17 -9.48 -8.91
N TYR A 66 0.67 -10.53 -8.24
CA TYR A 66 1.42 -11.60 -8.89
C TYR A 66 0.57 -12.34 -9.94
N ILE A 67 -0.72 -12.56 -9.66
CA ILE A 67 -1.66 -13.16 -10.62
C ILE A 67 -1.87 -12.22 -11.83
N TYR A 68 -2.01 -10.91 -11.61
CA TYR A 68 -2.18 -9.96 -12.71
C TYR A 68 -0.96 -9.92 -13.65
N GLU A 69 0.25 -9.89 -13.08
CA GLU A 69 1.48 -9.94 -13.89
C GLU A 69 1.59 -11.28 -14.64
N ALA A 70 1.29 -12.40 -13.99
CA ALA A 70 1.31 -13.72 -14.65
C ALA A 70 0.35 -13.79 -15.85
N VAL A 71 -0.84 -13.19 -15.74
CA VAL A 71 -1.80 -13.11 -16.86
C VAL A 71 -1.28 -12.18 -17.95
N ARG A 72 -0.77 -11.00 -17.59
CA ARG A 72 -0.17 -10.05 -18.54
C ARG A 72 0.95 -10.71 -19.34
N GLU A 73 1.91 -11.33 -18.67
CA GLU A 73 3.04 -12.02 -19.29
C GLU A 73 2.58 -13.17 -20.19
N LYS A 74 1.50 -13.87 -19.84
CA LYS A 74 0.94 -14.95 -20.67
C LYS A 74 0.31 -14.38 -21.94
N LEU A 75 -0.51 -13.34 -21.82
CA LEU A 75 -1.15 -12.69 -22.98
C LEU A 75 -0.11 -12.08 -23.93
N GLN A 76 0.96 -11.49 -23.39
CA GLN A 76 2.07 -10.98 -24.19
C GLN A 76 2.80 -12.10 -24.96
N ARG A 77 3.09 -13.21 -24.29
CA ARG A 77 3.72 -14.38 -24.93
C ARG A 77 2.84 -15.01 -26.01
N ASP A 78 1.52 -14.94 -25.84
CA ASP A 78 0.55 -15.45 -26.80
C ASP A 78 0.27 -14.44 -27.94
N GLY A 79 0.87 -13.24 -27.93
CA GLY A 79 0.68 -12.20 -28.95
C GLY A 79 -0.68 -11.51 -28.91
N LEU A 80 -1.37 -11.61 -27.77
CA LEU A 80 -2.70 -11.02 -27.55
C LEU A 80 -2.61 -9.63 -26.88
N LEU A 81 -1.40 -9.22 -26.48
CA LEU A 81 -1.05 -7.95 -25.83
C LEU A 81 0.38 -7.56 -26.25
#